data_AF-A7KWF3-F1
#
_entry.id   AF-A7KWF3-F1
#
_cell.length_a   1.000
_cell.length_b   1.000
_cell.length_c   1.000
_cell.angle_alpha   90.00
_cell.angle_beta   90.00
_cell.angle_gamma   90.00
#
_symmetry.space_group_name_H-M   'P 1'
#
loop_
_entity.id
_entity.type
_entity.pdbx_description
1 polymer ?
#
loop_
_entity_poly.entity_id
_entity_poly.type
_entity_poly.pdbx_seq_one_letter_code
_entity_poly.pdbx_strand_id
1 'polypeptide(L)'
;HSTDLLPRASTGNGIRTDIYLRILSTLRNGFVIGDKRFEFLAFSSSQLRDNSVWMFASRPGLTANDIRKWMGEFQQIRNVAKYAARLGQSFGSSRETLSVGRHEVEVIPDVVCSLHGTNYIFSDGIGKISADFARRVAIKCGLQYTPFSFQIRYGGYKGVVAVDPYSSMKLSLRNSMLKYESNNIKLDVLGWSKYQPCYLNRQLVTLLSTLGVKDDVFEQKQNEAVDQLDAILHDSLKAQEAL
;
A
#
# COMPACT_ATOMS: atom_id res chain seq x y z
N HIS A 1 -18.50 -12.98 16.04
CA HIS A 1 -19.74 -12.69 15.29
C HIS A 1 -19.41 -11.78 14.12
N SER A 2 -19.27 -12.36 12.93
CA SER A 2 -19.03 -11.63 11.68
C SER A 2 -20.40 -11.42 11.05
N THR A 3 -20.85 -10.18 10.95
CA THR A 3 -22.11 -9.86 10.28
C THR A 3 -21.84 -9.92 8.78
N ASP A 4 -22.04 -11.09 8.17
CA ASP A 4 -22.18 -11.22 6.72
C ASP A 4 -23.44 -10.44 6.31
N LEU A 5 -23.26 -9.17 5.95
CA LEU A 5 -24.29 -8.39 5.29
C LEU A 5 -24.36 -8.88 3.83
N LEU A 6 -25.29 -9.83 3.64
CA LEU A 6 -25.87 -10.37 2.40
C LEU A 6 -25.43 -11.80 2.05
N PRO A 7 -26.40 -12.73 1.83
CA PRO A 7 -26.11 -14.02 1.24
C PRO A 7 -25.56 -13.82 -0.17
N ARG A 8 -24.53 -14.58 -0.51
CA ARG A 8 -23.98 -14.72 -1.87
C ARG A 8 -25.12 -14.77 -2.88
N ALA A 9 -25.10 -13.84 -3.83
CA ALA A 9 -26.09 -13.70 -4.89
C ALA A 9 -26.34 -15.04 -5.61
N SER A 10 -27.43 -15.70 -5.23
CA SER A 10 -28.07 -16.73 -6.02
C SER A 10 -28.75 -16.05 -7.21
N THR A 11 -28.48 -16.56 -8.39
CA THR A 11 -29.18 -16.31 -9.65
C THR A 11 -30.69 -16.07 -9.46
N GLY A 12 -31.08 -14.81 -9.53
CA GLY A 12 -32.45 -14.33 -9.44
C GLY A 12 -32.38 -12.82 -9.53
N ASN A 13 -33.31 -12.18 -10.23
CA ASN A 13 -33.40 -10.72 -10.32
C ASN A 13 -33.61 -10.11 -8.92
N GLY A 14 -32.53 -9.97 -8.16
CA GLY A 14 -32.54 -9.32 -6.87
C GLY A 14 -32.96 -7.88 -7.09
N ILE A 15 -34.13 -7.52 -6.57
CA ILE A 15 -34.70 -6.18 -6.71
C ILE A 15 -33.66 -5.20 -6.20
N ARG A 16 -33.07 -4.45 -7.14
CA ARG A 16 -32.18 -3.35 -6.83
C ARG A 16 -32.98 -2.36 -5.99
N THR A 17 -32.62 -2.23 -4.72
CA THR A 17 -33.31 -1.32 -3.81
C THR A 17 -33.14 0.13 -4.29
N ASP A 18 -34.06 1.00 -3.88
CA ASP A 18 -33.93 2.44 -4.16
C ASP A 18 -32.62 3.02 -3.60
N ILE A 19 -32.13 2.46 -2.49
CA ILE A 19 -30.82 2.78 -1.91
C ILE A 19 -29.68 2.42 -2.89
N TYR A 20 -29.70 1.22 -3.46
CA TYR A 20 -28.72 0.82 -4.47
C TYR A 20 -28.74 1.76 -5.67
N LEU A 21 -29.94 2.09 -6.18
CA LEU A 21 -30.09 2.99 -7.33
C LEU A 21 -29.59 4.40 -7.00
N ARG A 22 -29.86 4.90 -5.79
CA ARG A 22 -29.37 6.20 -5.32
C ARG A 22 -27.85 6.23 -5.21
N ILE A 23 -27.23 5.20 -4.62
CA ILE A 23 -25.76 5.08 -4.54
C ILE A 23 -25.17 5.05 -5.94
N LEU A 24 -25.71 4.20 -6.83
CA LEU A 24 -25.24 4.08 -8.21
C LEU A 24 -25.37 5.39 -8.98
N SER A 25 -26.50 6.10 -8.83
CA SER A 25 -26.72 7.40 -9.45
C SER A 25 -25.73 8.44 -8.94
N THR A 26 -25.47 8.46 -7.62
CA THR A 26 -24.51 9.38 -6.99
C THR A 26 -23.09 9.13 -7.51
N LEU A 27 -22.67 7.87 -7.60
CA LEU A 27 -21.33 7.51 -8.10
C LEU A 27 -21.19 7.77 -9.60
N ARG A 28 -22.25 7.58 -10.38
CA ARG A 28 -22.21 7.74 -11.85
C ARG A 28 -22.31 9.20 -12.29
N ASN A 29 -23.22 9.95 -11.68
CA ASN A 29 -23.59 11.29 -12.12
C ASN A 29 -22.95 12.40 -11.27
N GLY A 30 -22.47 12.04 -10.08
CA GLY A 30 -22.05 12.99 -9.07
C GLY A 30 -23.22 13.61 -8.30
N PHE A 31 -22.93 14.63 -7.51
CA PHE A 31 -23.91 15.44 -6.80
C PHE A 31 -23.44 16.90 -6.66
N VAL A 32 -24.32 17.80 -6.24
CA VAL A 32 -24.02 19.22 -6.07
C VAL A 32 -24.15 19.61 -4.60
N ILE A 33 -23.17 20.35 -4.07
CA ILE A 33 -23.26 21.03 -2.78
C ILE A 33 -22.92 22.50 -3.02
N GLY A 34 -23.88 23.38 -2.76
CA GLY A 34 -23.74 24.81 -3.06
C GLY A 34 -23.54 25.04 -4.56
N ASP A 35 -22.47 25.74 -4.91
CA ASP A 35 -22.04 26.05 -6.27
C ASP A 35 -21.09 25.00 -6.89
N LYS A 36 -20.80 23.90 -6.16
CA LYS A 36 -19.80 22.91 -6.56
C LYS A 36 -20.42 21.58 -6.95
N ARG A 37 -20.02 21.07 -8.12
CA ARG A 37 -20.34 19.72 -8.59
C ARG A 37 -19.24 18.74 -8.19
N PHE A 38 -19.62 17.71 -7.44
CA PHE A 38 -18.74 16.64 -7.00
C PHE A 38 -18.88 15.42 -7.90
N GLU A 39 -17.79 15.01 -8.52
CA GLU A 39 -17.71 13.85 -9.40
C GLU A 39 -16.90 12.73 -8.76
N PHE A 40 -17.27 11.47 -9.02
CA PHE A 40 -16.49 10.34 -8.53
C PHE A 40 -15.05 10.43 -9.02
N LEU A 41 -14.09 10.28 -8.11
CA LEU A 41 -12.66 10.33 -8.42
C LEU A 41 -12.04 8.94 -8.37
N ALA A 42 -11.99 8.33 -7.18
CA ALA A 42 -11.37 7.04 -6.94
C ALA A 42 -11.78 6.46 -5.56
N PHE A 43 -11.31 5.24 -5.26
CA PHE A 43 -11.33 4.69 -3.91
C PHE A 43 -10.11 3.80 -3.67
N SER A 44 -9.74 3.61 -2.41
CA SER A 44 -8.78 2.57 -2.00
C SER A 44 -9.48 1.33 -1.44
N SER A 45 -8.74 0.24 -1.24
CA SER A 45 -9.28 -0.96 -0.60
C SER A 45 -9.71 -0.72 0.85
N SER A 46 -9.07 0.19 1.58
CA SER A 46 -9.51 0.56 2.93
C SER A 46 -10.84 1.31 2.87
N GLN A 47 -10.92 2.32 2.01
CA GLN A 47 -12.15 3.09 1.83
C GLN A 47 -13.33 2.22 1.41
N LEU A 48 -13.11 1.24 0.53
CA LEU A 48 -14.16 0.33 0.12
C LEU A 48 -14.69 -0.52 1.29
N ARG A 49 -13.83 -0.96 2.22
CA ARG A 49 -14.25 -1.66 3.45
C ARG A 49 -15.05 -0.74 4.38
N ASP A 50 -14.69 0.54 4.39
CA ASP A 50 -15.34 1.56 5.21
C ASP A 50 -16.54 2.22 4.50
N ASN A 51 -16.96 1.71 3.33
CA ASN A 51 -18.03 2.26 2.50
C ASN A 51 -17.84 3.75 2.13
N SER A 52 -16.60 4.16 1.87
CA SER A 52 -16.23 5.53 1.51
C SER A 52 -15.56 5.60 0.14
N VAL A 53 -15.55 6.80 -0.46
CA VAL A 53 -14.91 7.09 -1.75
C VAL A 53 -14.37 8.52 -1.77
N TRP A 54 -13.44 8.81 -2.68
CA TRP A 54 -13.07 10.19 -3.00
C TRP A 54 -13.97 10.74 -4.11
N MET A 55 -14.53 11.93 -3.85
CA MET A 55 -15.23 12.75 -4.84
C MET A 55 -14.43 14.03 -5.06
N PHE A 56 -14.43 14.56 -6.28
CA PHE A 56 -13.72 15.79 -6.64
C PHE A 56 -14.70 16.89 -7.02
N ALA A 57 -14.52 18.07 -6.43
CA ALA A 57 -15.28 19.26 -6.80
C ALA A 57 -14.74 19.82 -8.13
N SER A 58 -15.38 19.45 -9.24
CA SER A 58 -14.98 19.84 -10.58
C SER A 58 -15.07 21.35 -10.78
N ARG A 59 -14.13 21.90 -11.54
CA ARG A 59 -14.03 23.33 -11.84
C ARG A 59 -13.73 23.54 -13.33
N PRO A 60 -13.92 24.76 -13.86
CA PRO A 60 -13.52 25.05 -15.24
C PRO A 60 -12.06 24.65 -15.50
N GLY A 61 -11.85 23.80 -16.52
CA GLY A 61 -10.53 23.30 -16.91
C GLY A 61 -9.98 22.13 -16.08
N LEU A 62 -10.69 21.61 -15.08
CA LEU A 62 -10.26 20.42 -14.33
C LEU A 62 -11.46 19.61 -13.81
N THR A 63 -11.63 18.40 -14.33
CA THR A 63 -12.62 17.42 -13.90
C THR A 63 -11.98 16.25 -13.17
N ALA A 64 -12.80 15.42 -12.49
CA ALA A 64 -12.31 14.16 -11.92
C ALA A 64 -11.70 13.24 -12.98
N ASN A 65 -12.23 13.29 -14.22
CA ASN A 65 -11.72 12.51 -15.34
C ASN A 65 -10.33 12.96 -15.78
N ASP A 66 -10.07 14.27 -15.78
CA ASP A 66 -8.76 14.82 -16.13
C ASP A 66 -7.70 14.41 -15.09
N ILE A 67 -8.07 14.41 -13.81
CA ILE A 67 -7.19 13.91 -12.74
C ILE A 67 -6.88 12.43 -12.93
N ARG A 68 -7.88 11.59 -13.24
CA ARG A 68 -7.66 10.16 -13.50
C ARG A 68 -6.72 9.92 -14.68
N LYS A 69 -6.84 10.72 -15.75
CA LYS A 69 -5.93 10.66 -16.91
C LYS A 69 -4.51 11.10 -16.54
N TRP A 70 -4.38 12.14 -15.72
CA TRP A 70 -3.09 12.63 -15.25
C TRP A 70 -2.34 11.62 -14.36
N MET A 71 -3.06 10.80 -13.59
CA MET A 71 -2.45 9.83 -12.66
C MET A 71 -1.61 8.74 -13.34
N GLY A 72 -1.92 8.40 -14.59
CA GLY A 72 -1.19 7.39 -15.35
C GLY A 72 -2.03 6.69 -16.40
N GLU A 73 -1.38 5.82 -17.16
CA GLU A 73 -2.01 5.05 -18.22
C GLU A 73 -2.58 3.74 -17.68
N PHE A 74 -3.87 3.76 -17.37
CA PHE A 74 -4.60 2.59 -16.87
C PHE A 74 -5.38 1.84 -17.95
N GLN A 75 -5.39 2.33 -19.20
CA GLN A 75 -6.21 1.80 -20.30
C GLN A 75 -5.90 0.33 -20.62
N GLN A 76 -4.67 -0.11 -20.38
CA GLN A 76 -4.24 -1.49 -20.61
C GLN A 76 -4.78 -2.47 -19.53
N ILE A 77 -5.27 -1.96 -18.38
CA ILE A 77 -5.76 -2.79 -17.28
C ILE A 77 -7.22 -3.17 -17.51
N ARG A 78 -7.45 -4.34 -18.11
CA ARG A 78 -8.81 -4.85 -18.40
C ARG A 78 -9.57 -5.34 -17.17
N ASN A 79 -8.86 -5.76 -16.12
CA ASN A 79 -9.49 -6.27 -14.91
C ASN A 79 -9.92 -5.10 -14.00
N VAL A 80 -11.23 -4.97 -13.77
CA VAL A 80 -11.82 -3.87 -13.00
C VAL A 80 -11.27 -3.78 -11.57
N ALA A 81 -11.10 -4.91 -10.88
CA ALA A 81 -10.57 -4.92 -9.52
C ALA A 81 -9.11 -4.43 -9.48
N LYS A 82 -8.28 -4.88 -10.45
CA LYS A 82 -6.90 -4.38 -10.59
C LYS A 82 -6.88 -2.90 -10.96
N TYR A 83 -7.74 -2.45 -11.87
CA TYR A 83 -7.86 -1.05 -12.27
C TYR A 83 -8.14 -0.16 -11.05
N ALA A 84 -9.17 -0.49 -10.28
CA ALA A 84 -9.55 0.24 -9.08
C ALA A 84 -8.42 0.27 -8.04
N ALA A 85 -7.75 -0.87 -7.81
CA ALA A 85 -6.62 -0.95 -6.90
C ALA A 85 -5.43 -0.08 -7.32
N ARG A 86 -5.18 0.09 -8.63
CA ARG A 86 -4.12 0.99 -9.14
C ARG A 86 -4.52 2.45 -9.08
N LEU A 87 -5.77 2.77 -9.33
CA LEU A 87 -6.26 4.13 -9.19
C LEU A 87 -6.16 4.61 -7.73
N GLY A 88 -6.60 3.78 -6.78
CA GLY A 88 -6.49 4.06 -5.35
C GLY A 88 -5.05 4.15 -4.84
N GLN A 89 -4.09 3.57 -5.56
CA GLN A 89 -2.68 3.63 -5.20
C GLN A 89 -2.15 5.07 -5.20
N SER A 90 -2.65 5.95 -6.07
CA SER A 90 -2.22 7.35 -6.16
C SER A 90 -2.60 8.21 -4.93
N PHE A 91 -3.47 7.69 -4.05
CA PHE A 91 -4.02 8.42 -2.91
C PHE A 91 -3.54 7.90 -1.55
N GLY A 92 -2.68 6.89 -1.52
CA GLY A 92 -2.07 6.49 -0.25
C GLY A 92 -1.11 7.57 0.23
N SER A 93 -1.12 7.86 1.53
CA SER A 93 -0.18 8.81 2.14
C SER A 93 1.27 8.46 1.80
N SER A 94 2.03 9.43 1.34
CA SER A 94 3.46 9.32 1.03
C SER A 94 4.15 10.65 1.32
N ARG A 95 5.49 10.58 1.43
CA ARG A 95 6.35 11.76 1.44
C ARG A 95 7.01 11.89 0.08
N GLU A 96 6.65 12.93 -0.66
CA GLU A 96 7.38 13.27 -1.89
C GLU A 96 8.82 13.62 -1.51
N THR A 97 9.79 12.93 -2.11
CA THR A 97 11.21 13.13 -1.78
C THR A 97 11.94 13.91 -2.87
N LEU A 98 12.40 13.22 -3.92
CA LEU A 98 13.25 13.76 -4.96
C LEU A 98 12.68 13.42 -6.33
N SER A 99 12.96 14.25 -7.32
CA SER A 99 12.72 13.90 -8.72
C SER A 99 13.88 13.04 -9.22
N VAL A 100 13.57 11.93 -9.88
CA VAL A 100 14.54 11.01 -10.50
C VAL A 100 14.25 10.97 -11.99
N GLY A 101 15.18 11.43 -12.81
CA GLY A 101 15.02 11.40 -14.26
C GLY A 101 15.01 9.97 -14.78
N ARG A 102 14.33 9.71 -15.90
CA ARG A 102 14.33 8.37 -16.54
C ARG A 102 15.72 7.87 -16.89
N HIS A 103 16.65 8.76 -17.23
CA HIS A 103 18.05 8.43 -17.50
C HIS A 103 18.85 8.05 -16.24
N GLU A 104 18.30 8.27 -15.05
CA GLU A 104 18.90 7.92 -13.76
C GLU A 104 18.33 6.62 -13.19
N VAL A 105 17.40 5.99 -13.92
CA VAL A 105 16.75 4.74 -13.58
C VAL A 105 17.10 3.68 -14.61
N GLU A 106 17.52 2.51 -14.16
CA GLU A 106 17.66 1.34 -15.01
C GLU A 106 16.57 0.30 -14.70
N VAL A 107 16.19 -0.47 -15.71
CA VAL A 107 15.31 -1.63 -15.54
C VAL A 107 16.14 -2.90 -15.62
N ILE A 108 16.22 -3.63 -14.51
CA ILE A 108 16.98 -4.87 -14.38
C ILE A 108 16.03 -6.09 -14.42
N PRO A 109 16.47 -7.23 -14.99
CA PRO A 109 15.62 -8.42 -15.11
C PRO A 109 15.36 -9.05 -13.75
N ASP A 110 14.12 -9.46 -13.49
CA ASP A 110 13.75 -10.20 -12.26
C ASP A 110 14.63 -11.43 -12.03
N VAL A 111 14.93 -11.72 -10.76
CA VAL A 111 15.64 -12.93 -10.34
C VAL A 111 14.64 -14.08 -10.37
N VAL A 112 14.83 -15.00 -11.31
CA VAL A 112 13.94 -16.14 -11.53
C VAL A 112 14.69 -17.43 -11.23
N CYS A 113 14.03 -18.38 -10.58
CA CYS A 113 14.50 -19.75 -10.49
C CYS A 113 13.38 -20.72 -10.87
N SER A 114 13.73 -21.74 -11.65
CA SER A 114 12.83 -22.74 -12.17
C SER A 114 12.97 -24.03 -11.37
N LEU A 115 11.89 -24.44 -10.71
CA LEU A 115 11.81 -25.68 -9.93
C LEU A 115 10.66 -26.52 -10.46
N HIS A 116 10.94 -27.77 -10.85
CA HIS A 116 9.93 -28.72 -11.36
C HIS A 116 9.06 -28.15 -12.50
N GLY A 117 9.66 -27.38 -13.42
CA GLY A 117 8.96 -26.76 -14.54
C GLY A 117 8.13 -25.51 -14.19
N THR A 118 8.14 -25.07 -12.93
CA THR A 118 7.49 -23.82 -12.49
C THR A 118 8.52 -22.72 -12.29
N ASN A 119 8.28 -21.56 -12.89
CA ASN A 119 9.15 -20.38 -12.74
C ASN A 119 8.68 -19.54 -11.54
N TYR A 120 9.59 -19.30 -10.60
CA TYR A 120 9.35 -18.48 -9.42
C TYR A 120 10.16 -17.19 -9.51
N ILE A 121 9.51 -16.06 -9.24
CA ILE A 121 10.16 -14.75 -9.18
C ILE A 121 10.56 -14.47 -7.74
N PHE A 122 11.86 -14.51 -7.45
CA PHE A 122 12.42 -14.30 -6.10
C PHE A 122 12.62 -12.83 -5.76
N SER A 123 12.55 -11.96 -6.77
CA SER A 123 12.71 -10.51 -6.62
C SER A 123 11.40 -9.73 -6.82
N ASP A 124 10.24 -10.36 -6.65
CA ASP A 124 8.96 -9.69 -6.89
C ASP A 124 8.81 -8.50 -5.93
N GLY A 125 8.70 -7.31 -6.52
CA GLY A 125 8.47 -6.09 -5.76
C GLY A 125 9.71 -5.49 -5.09
N ILE A 126 10.93 -5.98 -5.38
CA ILE A 126 12.18 -5.41 -4.83
C ILE A 126 13.16 -4.94 -5.92
N GLY A 127 13.59 -3.69 -5.80
CA GLY A 127 14.62 -3.05 -6.61
C GLY A 127 15.83 -2.63 -5.79
N LYS A 128 16.70 -1.83 -6.40
CA LYS A 128 17.91 -1.28 -5.76
C LYS A 128 17.89 0.25 -5.78
N ILE A 129 18.56 0.84 -4.79
CA ILE A 129 18.85 2.26 -4.70
C ILE A 129 20.34 2.45 -4.43
N SER A 130 21.02 3.37 -5.12
CA SER A 130 22.43 3.62 -4.85
C SER A 130 22.64 4.22 -3.46
N ALA A 131 23.81 3.97 -2.85
CA ALA A 131 24.12 4.45 -1.51
C ALA A 131 24.08 5.98 -1.39
N ASP A 132 24.60 6.71 -2.40
CA ASP A 132 24.51 8.18 -2.43
C ASP A 132 23.06 8.66 -2.47
N PHE A 133 22.25 8.07 -3.36
CA PHE A 133 20.87 8.49 -3.52
C PHE A 133 20.02 8.15 -2.29
N ALA A 134 20.24 6.99 -1.67
CA ALA A 134 19.61 6.60 -0.41
C ALA A 134 19.85 7.62 0.71
N ARG A 135 21.09 8.12 0.83
CA ARG A 135 21.44 9.17 1.82
C ARG A 135 20.65 10.45 1.57
N ARG A 136 20.56 10.89 0.32
CA ARG A 136 19.79 12.09 -0.07
C ARG A 136 18.30 11.93 0.23
N VAL A 137 17.74 10.76 -0.06
CA VAL A 137 16.35 10.40 0.28
C VAL A 137 16.14 10.42 1.79
N ALA A 138 17.06 9.85 2.58
CA ALA A 138 16.99 9.85 4.04
C ALA A 138 16.97 11.26 4.64
N ILE A 139 17.85 12.15 4.15
CA ILE A 139 17.88 13.57 4.56
C ILE A 139 16.56 14.26 4.23
N LYS A 140 16.00 14.02 3.04
CA LYS A 140 14.71 14.59 2.63
C LYS A 140 13.54 14.07 3.48
N CYS A 141 13.63 12.83 3.97
CA CYS A 141 12.73 12.25 4.95
C CYS A 141 12.97 12.75 6.39
N GLY A 142 13.98 13.60 6.64
CA GLY A 142 14.32 14.11 7.97
C GLY A 142 14.93 13.06 8.89
N LEU A 143 15.60 12.05 8.33
CA LEU A 143 16.25 10.99 9.10
C LEU A 143 17.71 11.37 9.41
N GLN A 144 18.15 11.07 10.63
CA GLN A 144 19.54 11.29 11.04
C GLN A 144 20.50 10.20 10.56
N TYR A 145 19.96 9.06 10.12
CA TYR A 145 20.70 7.93 9.57
C TYR A 145 20.14 7.56 8.20
N THR A 146 20.87 6.75 7.44
CA THR A 146 20.39 6.21 6.15
C THR A 146 19.85 4.79 6.35
N PRO A 147 18.53 4.56 6.21
CA PRO A 147 17.95 3.22 6.20
C PRO A 147 18.52 2.33 5.08
N PHE A 148 18.51 1.01 5.30
CA PHE A 148 18.93 0.03 4.30
C PHE A 148 17.89 -0.23 3.22
N SER A 149 16.61 0.08 3.49
CA SER A 149 15.56 -0.05 2.49
C SER A 149 14.45 0.98 2.65
N PHE A 150 13.78 1.26 1.54
CA PHE A 150 12.67 2.20 1.44
C PHE A 150 11.51 1.55 0.70
N GLN A 151 10.30 1.71 1.21
CA GLN A 151 9.08 1.41 0.47
C GLN A 151 8.75 2.62 -0.41
N ILE A 152 8.67 2.40 -1.72
CA ILE A 152 8.57 3.48 -2.70
C ILE A 152 7.36 3.36 -3.62
N ARG A 153 6.99 4.52 -4.17
CA ARG A 153 6.22 4.65 -5.41
C ARG A 153 6.97 5.59 -6.34
N TYR A 154 7.06 5.22 -7.61
CA TYR A 154 7.77 6.01 -8.61
C TYR A 154 7.23 5.69 -10.00
N GLY A 155 6.64 6.64 -10.72
CA GLY A 155 6.30 6.45 -12.14
C GLY A 155 5.50 5.18 -12.48
N GLY A 156 4.61 4.73 -11.59
CA GLY A 156 3.84 3.48 -11.76
C GLY A 156 4.52 2.21 -11.22
N TYR A 157 5.78 2.30 -10.80
CA TYR A 157 6.46 1.30 -9.99
C TYR A 157 5.98 1.34 -8.54
N LYS A 158 5.80 0.15 -7.96
CA LYS A 158 5.48 -0.05 -6.55
C LYS A 158 6.35 -1.16 -6.00
N GLY A 159 6.99 -0.92 -4.86
CA GLY A 159 7.74 -1.95 -4.17
C GLY A 159 8.63 -1.41 -3.08
N VAL A 160 9.68 -2.16 -2.78
CA VAL A 160 10.77 -1.79 -1.88
C VAL A 160 12.04 -1.63 -2.70
N VAL A 161 12.92 -0.72 -2.30
CA VAL A 161 14.30 -0.64 -2.82
C VAL A 161 15.27 -0.81 -1.69
N ALA A 162 16.27 -1.66 -1.89
CA ALA A 162 17.37 -1.89 -0.94
C ALA A 162 18.63 -1.18 -1.41
N VAL A 163 19.43 -0.69 -0.46
CA VAL A 163 20.70 -0.02 -0.76
C VAL A 163 21.66 -1.00 -1.41
N ASP A 164 22.12 -0.67 -2.62
CA ASP A 164 23.23 -1.34 -3.29
C ASP A 164 24.45 -0.40 -3.28
N PRO A 165 25.50 -0.70 -2.49
CA PRO A 165 26.71 0.11 -2.42
C PRO A 165 27.47 0.23 -3.75
N TYR A 166 27.25 -0.70 -4.69
CA TYR A 166 27.97 -0.78 -5.96
C TYR A 166 27.16 -0.22 -7.13
N SER A 167 25.88 0.14 -6.92
CA SER A 167 25.06 0.71 -7.98
C SER A 167 25.44 2.16 -8.27
N SER A 168 25.72 2.46 -9.53
CA SER A 168 25.92 3.82 -10.04
C SER A 168 24.60 4.51 -10.39
N MET A 169 23.54 3.75 -10.66
CA MET A 169 22.21 4.26 -10.99
C MET A 169 21.44 4.63 -9.73
N LYS A 170 20.67 5.72 -9.77
CA LYS A 170 19.88 6.15 -8.59
C LYS A 170 18.89 5.07 -8.19
N LEU A 171 18.20 4.47 -9.17
CA LEU A 171 17.25 3.38 -8.96
C LEU A 171 17.47 2.29 -10.01
N SER A 172 17.49 1.04 -9.56
CA SER A 172 17.44 -0.14 -10.44
C SER A 172 16.14 -0.88 -10.15
N LEU A 173 15.16 -0.75 -11.04
CA LEU A 173 13.81 -1.26 -10.86
C LEU A 173 13.57 -2.52 -11.70
N ARG A 174 12.56 -3.31 -11.35
CA ARG A 174 12.24 -4.57 -12.04
C ARG A 174 10.88 -4.51 -12.72
N ASN A 175 10.67 -5.35 -13.73
CA ASN A 175 9.40 -5.44 -14.44
C ASN A 175 8.26 -5.88 -13.49
N SER A 176 8.54 -6.80 -12.55
CA SER A 176 7.58 -7.17 -11.51
C SER A 176 7.06 -5.98 -10.69
N MET A 177 7.84 -4.92 -10.54
CA MET A 177 7.46 -3.72 -9.78
C MET A 177 6.57 -2.76 -10.57
N LEU A 178 6.61 -2.78 -11.91
CA LEU A 178 5.82 -1.88 -12.78
C LEU A 178 4.36 -2.31 -12.79
N LYS A 179 3.46 -1.43 -12.35
CA LYS A 179 2.03 -1.75 -12.20
C LYS A 179 1.14 -1.06 -13.23
N TYR A 180 1.60 0.06 -13.78
CA TYR A 180 1.00 0.83 -14.87
C TYR A 180 2.07 1.79 -15.41
N GLU A 181 1.91 2.29 -16.63
CA GLU A 181 2.84 3.25 -17.20
C GLU A 181 2.52 4.68 -16.73
N SER A 182 3.56 5.47 -16.44
CA SER A 182 3.40 6.87 -16.07
C SER A 182 4.64 7.69 -16.46
N ASN A 183 4.41 8.97 -16.75
CA ASN A 183 5.46 9.96 -16.99
C ASN A 183 5.91 10.67 -15.71
N ASN A 184 5.37 10.29 -14.55
CA ASN A 184 5.75 10.88 -13.28
C ASN A 184 7.18 10.47 -12.87
N ILE A 185 8.02 11.47 -12.62
CA ILE A 185 9.43 11.33 -12.20
C ILE A 185 9.64 11.56 -10.70
N LYS A 186 8.56 11.77 -9.93
CA LYS A 186 8.64 11.98 -8.48
C LYS A 186 8.79 10.64 -7.76
N LEU A 187 9.77 10.59 -6.85
CA LEU A 187 9.93 9.48 -5.92
C LEU A 187 9.17 9.77 -4.62
N ASP A 188 8.19 8.94 -4.34
CA ASP A 188 7.41 8.94 -3.11
C ASP A 188 7.93 7.85 -2.17
N VAL A 189 8.27 8.22 -0.94
CA VAL A 189 8.62 7.27 0.13
C VAL A 189 7.44 7.09 1.06
N LEU A 190 7.04 5.84 1.26
CA LEU A 190 5.92 5.45 2.12
C LEU A 190 6.39 4.99 3.49
N GLY A 191 7.61 4.46 3.56
CA GLY A 191 8.21 3.92 4.77
C GLY A 191 9.64 3.51 4.50
N TRP A 192 10.35 3.14 5.55
CA TRP A 192 11.74 2.72 5.50
C TRP A 192 12.01 1.65 6.55
N SER A 193 13.12 0.94 6.40
CA SER A 193 13.57 -0.06 7.37
C SER A 193 13.78 0.61 8.73
N LYS A 194 13.02 0.14 9.72
CA LYS A 194 13.16 0.50 11.13
C LYS A 194 12.74 -0.71 11.96
N TYR A 195 13.21 -0.76 13.21
CA TYR A 195 12.68 -1.72 14.18
C TYR A 195 11.17 -1.50 14.32
N GLN A 196 10.41 -2.58 14.28
CA GLN A 196 8.99 -2.57 14.54
C GLN A 196 8.69 -3.70 15.53
N PRO A 197 8.03 -3.41 16.66
CA PRO A 197 7.60 -4.47 17.55
C PRO A 197 6.60 -5.37 16.83
N CYS A 198 6.72 -6.67 17.03
CA CYS A 198 5.85 -7.67 16.47
C CYS A 198 5.05 -8.32 17.60
N TYR A 199 3.76 -8.58 17.36
CA TYR A 199 2.87 -9.16 18.33
C TYR A 199 2.20 -10.40 17.75
N LEU A 200 1.87 -11.35 18.62
CA LEU A 200 1.03 -12.48 18.25
C LEU A 200 -0.41 -12.00 18.12
N ASN A 201 -1.00 -12.22 16.95
CA ASN A 201 -2.43 -12.06 16.75
C ASN A 201 -3.12 -13.43 16.76
N ARG A 202 -4.45 -13.42 16.87
CA ARG A 202 -5.24 -14.65 16.93
C ARG A 202 -4.98 -15.58 15.74
N GLN A 203 -4.81 -15.03 14.54
CA GLN A 203 -4.57 -15.82 13.34
C GLN A 203 -3.23 -16.59 13.41
N LEU A 204 -2.18 -15.94 13.89
CA LEU A 204 -0.87 -16.56 14.09
C LEU A 204 -0.91 -17.61 15.19
N VAL A 205 -1.60 -17.33 16.31
CA VAL A 205 -1.79 -18.32 17.39
C VAL A 205 -2.50 -19.56 16.86
N THR A 206 -3.61 -19.39 16.13
CA THR A 206 -4.33 -20.52 15.53
C THR A 206 -3.44 -21.31 14.58
N LEU A 207 -2.69 -20.64 13.70
CA LEU A 207 -1.78 -21.31 12.78
C LEU A 207 -0.72 -22.13 13.53
N LEU A 208 -0.05 -21.53 14.50
CA LEU A 208 1.01 -22.18 15.27
C LEU A 208 0.47 -23.36 16.10
N SER A 209 -0.70 -23.21 16.71
CA SER A 209 -1.39 -24.30 17.43
C SER A 209 -1.69 -25.47 16.49
N THR A 210 -2.19 -25.22 15.27
CA THR A 210 -2.42 -26.28 14.27
C THR A 210 -1.14 -26.94 13.77
N LEU A 211 0.00 -26.26 13.86
CA LEU A 211 1.33 -26.81 13.54
C LEU A 211 1.97 -27.55 14.72
N GLY A 212 1.27 -27.66 15.86
CA GLY A 212 1.69 -28.45 17.02
C GLY A 212 2.36 -27.67 18.15
N VAL A 213 2.34 -26.33 18.12
CA VAL A 213 2.75 -25.54 19.28
C VAL A 213 1.71 -25.71 20.39
N LYS A 214 2.14 -26.15 21.57
CA LYS A 214 1.24 -26.39 22.72
C LYS A 214 0.64 -25.10 23.24
N ASP A 215 -0.61 -25.19 23.69
CA ASP A 215 -1.36 -24.03 24.17
C ASP A 215 -0.71 -23.35 25.39
N ASP A 216 -0.10 -24.13 26.29
CA ASP A 216 0.65 -23.63 27.46
C ASP A 216 1.73 -22.59 27.09
N VAL A 217 2.33 -22.68 25.89
CA VAL A 217 3.34 -21.73 25.41
C VAL A 217 2.72 -20.36 25.13
N PHE A 218 1.50 -20.34 24.57
CA PHE A 218 0.78 -19.09 24.32
C PHE A 218 0.28 -18.49 25.62
N GLU A 219 -0.22 -19.31 26.55
CA GLU A 219 -0.63 -18.86 27.88
C GLU A 219 0.55 -18.25 28.65
N GLN A 220 1.72 -18.89 28.62
CA GLN A 220 2.93 -18.34 29.22
C GLN A 220 3.30 -16.98 28.60
N LYS A 221 3.30 -16.87 27.27
CA LYS A 221 3.59 -15.61 26.56
C LYS A 221 2.57 -14.52 26.86
N GLN A 222 1.31 -14.89 27.05
CA GLN A 222 0.26 -13.97 27.46
C GLN A 222 0.49 -13.47 28.89
N ASN A 223 0.82 -14.37 29.82
CA ASN A 223 1.15 -14.00 31.20
C ASN A 223 2.37 -13.08 31.26
N GLU A 224 3.44 -13.39 30.52
CA GLU A 224 4.62 -12.52 30.39
C GLU A 224 4.24 -11.10 29.91
N ALA A 225 3.31 -10.99 28.95
CA ALA A 225 2.84 -9.70 28.46
C ALA A 225 1.98 -8.95 29.51
N VAL A 226 1.16 -9.66 30.28
CA VAL A 226 0.36 -9.09 31.38
C VAL A 226 1.29 -8.59 32.49
N ASP A 227 2.29 -9.37 32.88
CA ASP A 227 3.28 -9.00 33.89
C ASP A 227 4.10 -7.78 33.47
N GLN A 228 4.42 -7.67 32.17
CA GLN A 228 5.07 -6.47 31.62
C GLN A 228 4.16 -5.24 31.72
N LEU A 229 2.87 -5.37 31.42
CA LEU A 229 1.92 -4.27 31.54
C LEU A 229 1.71 -3.84 32.99
N ASP A 230 1.67 -4.78 33.93
CA ASP A 230 1.58 -4.48 35.36
C ASP A 230 2.83 -3.77 35.88
N ALA A 231 4.02 -4.23 35.44
CA ALA A 231 5.28 -3.59 35.80
C ALA A 231 5.38 -2.13 35.30
N ILE A 232 4.79 -1.79 34.14
CA ILE A 232 4.76 -0.41 33.62
C ILE A 232 4.01 0.54 34.57
N LEU A 233 3.02 0.05 35.33
CA LEU A 233 2.26 0.87 36.29
C LEU A 233 3.07 1.23 37.54
N HIS A 234 4.15 0.49 37.82
CA HIS A 234 4.91 0.59 39.06
C HIS A 234 6.37 1.00 38.84
N ASP A 235 6.87 0.95 37.61
CA ASP A 235 8.27 1.24 37.25
C ASP A 235 8.35 2.24 36.09
N SER A 236 8.78 3.47 36.41
CA SER A 236 8.89 4.56 35.44
C SER A 236 9.92 4.31 34.33
N LEU A 237 10.93 3.48 34.56
CA LEU A 237 11.92 3.13 33.54
C LEU A 237 11.35 2.13 32.54
N LYS A 238 10.63 1.11 33.02
CA LYS A 238 9.92 0.15 32.15
C LYS A 238 8.79 0.82 31.36
N ALA A 239 8.13 1.82 31.94
CA ALA A 239 7.16 2.64 31.22
C ALA A 239 7.79 3.40 30.04
N GLN A 240 9.05 3.84 30.18
CA GLN A 240 9.78 4.53 29.13
C GLN A 240 10.27 3.59 28.02
N GLU A 241 10.64 2.34 28.35
CA GLU A 241 11.05 1.31 27.38
C GLU A 241 9.88 0.74 26.54
N ALA A 242 8.65 0.83 27.06
CA ALA A 242 7.44 0.35 26.39
C ALA A 242 6.80 1.37 25.40
N LEU A 243 7.28 2.61 25.36
CA LEU A 243 6.83 3.70 24.47
C LEU A 243 7.59 3.73 23.15
#